data_AF-A0A1I7LUG2-F1
#
_entry.id   AF-A0A1I7LUG2-F1
#
_cell.length_a   1.000
_cell.length_b   1.000
_cell.length_c   1.000
_cell.angle_alpha   90.00
_cell.angle_beta   90.00
_cell.angle_gamma   90.00
#
_symmetry.space_group_name_H-M   'P 1'
#
loop_
_entity.id
_entity.type
_entity.pdbx_description
1 polymer ?
#
loop_
_entity_poly.entity_id
_entity_poly.type
_entity_poly.pdbx_seq_one_letter_code
_entity_poly.pdbx_strand_id
1 'polypeptide(L)'
;MRFQVSAIGLACITLLSACGGGGGGGNGGGASGSKFQSVDFPYPGARYLATAPAALVATASSELPVTFASNTPQTCTVADGKLVPVKPGECSVTATQTGDATYASASSQQLFKVLKHVQAIAFESPGFQAINGKPSALAATSDSGLAVSLASITPEVCTVSGAALTLVSKGQCAITASQEGNNDYAPALPVMVAFTVGDAPPPVLTLLSGYASATATKEGGTLSTFAGSNIDGWWCSDPNWCASTVGAGGDSLSFQYLIQTKDPKHVNNDGWIGGYAGLEFLAPGVGSISTTGNTMTGPQVDKQTTLKFNLGQNAEWFSGAGKDMKVTLVLGHFANKPSNNNSACNVALNTTFTPKSAAVQKYELQLASFTAFGDSCDLAGLNPAKELASYPVVKVKIEAAQINTTVLSPSAASPTYPTVITLSGGITLQ
;
A
#
# COMPACT_ATOMS: atom_id res chain seq x y z
N MET A 1 -4.91 -11.96 -11.11
CA MET A 1 -4.52 -11.74 -12.53
C MET A 1 -3.06 -11.33 -12.53
N ARG A 2 -2.17 -12.19 -13.05
CA ARG A 2 -0.72 -11.98 -13.06
C ARG A 2 -0.34 -11.31 -14.39
N PHE A 3 0.27 -10.13 -14.34
CA PHE A 3 0.93 -9.55 -15.50
C PHE A 3 2.33 -10.16 -15.62
N GLN A 4 2.51 -11.04 -16.62
CA GLN A 4 3.83 -11.46 -17.08
C GLN A 4 4.42 -10.34 -17.95
N VAL A 5 5.58 -9.82 -17.57
CA VAL A 5 6.41 -8.99 -18.44
C VAL A 5 7.28 -9.96 -19.24
N SER A 6 6.99 -10.16 -20.52
CA SER A 6 7.87 -10.93 -21.40
C SER A 6 8.98 -10.03 -21.92
N ALA A 7 10.21 -10.44 -21.65
CA ALA A 7 11.40 -9.95 -22.29
C ALA A 7 11.42 -10.47 -23.73
N ILE A 8 11.05 -9.63 -24.72
CA ILE A 8 11.41 -9.84 -26.13
C ILE A 8 11.69 -8.47 -26.74
N GLY A 9 12.93 -8.28 -27.20
CA GLY A 9 13.34 -7.11 -27.96
C GLY A 9 14.84 -7.05 -28.29
N LEU A 10 15.52 -8.20 -28.34
CA LEU A 10 16.84 -8.26 -28.97
C LEU A 10 16.66 -8.49 -30.47
N ALA A 11 17.17 -7.53 -31.25
CA ALA A 11 17.59 -7.61 -32.65
C ALA A 11 16.56 -8.06 -33.71
N CYS A 12 16.16 -7.10 -34.56
CA CYS A 12 16.01 -7.38 -35.99
C CYS A 12 16.67 -6.25 -36.80
N ILE A 13 17.76 -6.62 -37.45
CA ILE A 13 18.46 -5.87 -38.49
C ILE A 13 17.66 -6.04 -39.79
N THR A 14 17.56 -4.94 -40.56
CA THR A 14 17.26 -4.78 -42.01
C THR A 14 15.83 -4.77 -42.55
N LEU A 15 15.72 -3.95 -43.61
CA LEU A 15 14.69 -3.74 -44.66
C LEU A 15 13.63 -2.64 -44.41
N LEU A 16 13.34 -1.71 -45.34
CA LEU A 16 13.91 -1.25 -46.60
C LEU A 16 13.07 -0.04 -47.07
N SER A 17 13.65 1.03 -47.63
CA SER A 17 13.00 1.78 -48.71
C SER A 17 14.03 2.55 -49.53
N ALA A 18 14.36 1.96 -50.67
CA ALA A 18 14.99 2.63 -51.80
C ALA A 18 13.96 3.49 -52.57
N CYS A 19 14.40 4.65 -53.04
CA CYS A 19 13.91 5.36 -54.24
C CYS A 19 15.04 6.34 -54.59
N GLY A 20 15.98 6.05 -55.51
CA GLY A 20 15.89 6.02 -56.98
C GLY A 20 16.51 7.32 -57.52
N GLY A 21 17.41 7.41 -58.51
CA GLY A 21 18.09 6.50 -59.44
C GLY A 21 19.33 7.26 -59.99
N GLY A 22 20.33 6.60 -60.58
CA GLY A 22 20.42 6.41 -62.03
C GLY A 22 21.89 6.49 -62.44
N GLY A 23 22.36 5.51 -63.21
CA GLY A 23 23.78 5.34 -63.56
C GLY A 23 24.29 6.29 -64.64
N GLY A 24 25.62 6.46 -64.66
CA GLY A 24 26.38 7.09 -65.74
C GLY A 24 27.86 7.12 -65.39
N GLY A 25 28.66 6.31 -66.08
CA GLY A 25 30.11 6.20 -65.86
C GLY A 25 30.83 7.53 -66.13
N GLY A 26 31.73 7.91 -65.22
CA GLY A 26 32.60 9.07 -65.34
C GLY A 26 33.69 9.00 -64.29
N ASN A 27 34.93 8.80 -64.75
CA ASN A 27 36.14 8.76 -63.94
C ASN A 27 36.55 10.20 -63.56
N GLY A 28 36.63 10.52 -62.26
CA GLY A 28 37.27 11.74 -61.76
C GLY A 28 36.51 12.51 -60.68
N GLY A 29 37.17 12.72 -59.52
CA GLY A 29 36.80 13.69 -58.50
C GLY A 29 36.12 13.10 -57.26
N GLY A 30 36.85 13.06 -56.14
CA GLY A 30 36.46 12.37 -54.90
C GLY A 30 35.10 12.78 -54.34
N ALA A 31 34.14 11.86 -54.38
CA ALA A 31 32.96 11.91 -53.53
C ALA A 31 33.32 11.26 -52.19
N SER A 32 33.53 12.09 -51.17
CA SER A 32 33.64 11.67 -49.77
C SER A 32 32.31 11.01 -49.37
N GLY A 33 32.25 9.68 -49.44
CA GLY A 33 31.11 8.94 -48.92
C GLY A 33 31.14 8.99 -47.39
N SER A 34 30.27 9.79 -46.79
CA SER A 34 30.17 9.90 -45.33
C SER A 34 29.85 8.52 -44.72
N LYS A 35 30.58 8.12 -43.68
CA LYS A 35 30.38 6.89 -42.91
C LYS A 35 28.98 6.88 -42.28
N PHE A 36 28.36 5.72 -42.24
CA PHE A 36 27.14 5.54 -41.45
C PHE A 36 27.44 5.70 -39.96
N GLN A 37 26.48 6.27 -39.23
CA GLN A 37 26.47 6.33 -37.78
C GLN A 37 25.07 6.01 -37.26
N SER A 38 24.96 5.73 -35.97
CA SER A 38 23.69 5.54 -35.28
C SER A 38 23.55 6.49 -34.09
N VAL A 39 22.31 6.74 -33.66
CA VAL A 39 21.99 7.42 -32.40
C VAL A 39 21.30 6.41 -31.48
N ASP A 40 21.91 6.13 -30.34
CA ASP A 40 21.27 5.40 -29.25
C ASP A 40 20.55 6.39 -28.34
N PHE A 41 19.23 6.24 -28.25
CA PHE A 41 18.38 7.07 -27.42
C PHE A 41 17.57 6.16 -26.48
N PRO A 42 18.10 5.83 -25.29
CA PRO A 42 17.45 4.91 -24.38
C PRO A 42 16.16 5.49 -23.78
N TYR A 43 15.16 4.63 -23.59
CA TYR A 43 13.91 5.00 -22.92
C TYR A 43 14.19 5.34 -21.44
N PRO A 44 13.91 6.56 -20.98
CA PRO A 44 14.33 6.98 -19.65
C PRO A 44 13.22 6.79 -18.59
N GLY A 45 12.15 6.05 -18.89
CA GLY A 45 11.01 5.78 -17.99
C GLY A 45 9.79 6.68 -18.21
N ALA A 46 8.67 6.36 -17.55
CA ALA A 46 7.49 7.24 -17.54
C ALA A 46 7.78 8.53 -16.75
N ARG A 47 6.99 9.60 -16.99
CA ARG A 47 7.12 10.90 -16.32
C ARG A 47 5.79 11.33 -15.73
N TYR A 48 5.81 12.06 -14.62
CA TYR A 48 4.62 12.69 -14.06
C TYR A 48 4.64 14.18 -14.40
N LEU A 49 3.46 14.77 -14.55
CA LEU A 49 3.29 16.21 -14.68
C LEU A 49 3.98 16.95 -13.52
N ALA A 50 4.41 18.20 -13.70
CA ALA A 50 5.03 19.04 -12.66
C ALA A 50 6.28 18.48 -11.94
N THR A 51 6.86 17.37 -12.40
CA THR A 51 8.20 16.94 -11.99
C THR A 51 9.28 17.80 -12.62
N ALA A 52 10.42 17.96 -11.94
CA ALA A 52 11.54 18.75 -12.45
C ALA A 52 11.98 18.26 -13.84
N PRO A 53 12.41 19.17 -14.76
CA PRO A 53 12.83 18.78 -16.11
C PRO A 53 13.91 17.70 -16.09
N ALA A 54 13.66 16.61 -16.81
CA ALA A 54 14.57 15.46 -16.85
C ALA A 54 15.58 15.62 -17.98
N ALA A 55 16.87 15.45 -17.68
CA ALA A 55 17.91 15.44 -18.71
C ALA A 55 17.68 14.28 -19.69
N LEU A 56 17.69 14.58 -20.99
CA LEU A 56 17.70 13.58 -22.04
C LEU A 56 19.15 13.16 -22.30
N VAL A 57 19.36 11.85 -22.43
CA VAL A 57 20.67 11.28 -22.72
C VAL A 57 20.54 10.47 -24.01
N ALA A 58 21.37 10.81 -24.99
CA ALA A 58 21.52 10.05 -26.23
C ALA A 58 22.99 10.13 -26.65
N THR A 59 23.48 9.06 -27.29
CA THR A 59 24.85 8.98 -27.77
C THR A 59 24.85 8.68 -29.27
N ALA A 60 25.73 9.35 -30.01
CA ALA A 60 25.97 9.02 -31.41
C ALA A 60 27.21 8.14 -31.52
N SER A 61 27.22 7.15 -32.43
CA SER A 61 28.38 6.29 -32.65
C SER A 61 29.60 7.04 -33.23
N SER A 62 29.41 8.28 -33.65
CA SER A 62 30.48 9.22 -34.06
C SER A 62 31.06 10.03 -32.90
N GLU A 63 30.49 9.92 -31.70
CA GLU A 63 30.79 10.74 -30.52
C GLU A 63 30.49 12.25 -30.69
N LEU A 64 29.86 12.63 -31.80
CA LEU A 64 29.46 14.01 -32.05
C LEU A 64 28.20 14.39 -31.23
N PRO A 65 28.00 15.69 -30.92
CA PRO A 65 26.87 16.15 -30.12
C PRO A 65 25.50 15.80 -30.73
N VAL A 66 24.57 15.38 -29.88
CA VAL A 66 23.19 15.08 -30.25
C VAL A 66 22.27 16.23 -29.83
N THR A 67 21.31 16.56 -30.69
CA THR A 67 20.25 17.54 -30.42
C THR A 67 18.91 16.85 -30.23
N PHE A 68 17.99 17.49 -29.51
CA PHE A 68 16.69 16.92 -29.18
C PHE A 68 15.56 17.86 -29.60
N ALA A 69 14.50 17.31 -30.18
CA ALA A 69 13.30 18.05 -30.57
C ALA A 69 12.03 17.28 -30.20
N SER A 70 11.09 17.96 -29.56
CA SER A 70 9.76 17.38 -29.32
C SER A 70 8.94 17.38 -30.60
N ASN A 71 8.39 16.22 -30.95
CA ASN A 71 7.42 16.07 -32.03
C ASN A 71 5.99 16.39 -31.55
N THR A 72 5.77 16.47 -30.23
CA THR A 72 4.46 16.71 -29.60
C THR A 72 4.54 17.87 -28.59
N PRO A 73 4.81 19.11 -29.03
CA PRO A 73 5.04 20.26 -28.16
C PRO A 73 3.87 20.58 -27.20
N GLN A 74 2.65 20.16 -27.55
CA GLN A 74 1.46 20.31 -26.71
C GLN A 74 1.42 19.34 -25.52
N THR A 75 2.16 18.22 -25.59
CA THR A 75 2.29 17.25 -24.50
C THR A 75 3.57 17.46 -23.71
N CYS A 76 4.67 17.79 -24.40
CA CYS A 76 5.98 18.00 -23.80
C CYS A 76 6.85 18.90 -24.68
N THR A 77 7.69 19.72 -24.08
CA THR A 77 8.70 20.51 -24.79
C THR A 77 10.11 20.00 -24.44
N VAL A 78 11.09 20.41 -25.24
CA VAL A 78 12.50 20.18 -24.93
C VAL A 78 13.20 21.53 -24.84
N ALA A 79 13.85 21.80 -23.71
CA ALA A 79 14.62 23.01 -23.45
C ALA A 79 15.94 22.63 -22.78
N ASP A 80 17.06 23.13 -23.30
CA ASP A 80 18.42 22.86 -22.78
C ASP A 80 18.75 21.37 -22.60
N GLY A 81 18.33 20.54 -23.55
CA GLY A 81 18.51 19.07 -23.48
C GLY A 81 17.66 18.39 -22.41
N LYS A 82 16.68 19.08 -21.82
CA LYS A 82 15.76 18.54 -20.82
C LYS A 82 14.35 18.43 -21.37
N LEU A 83 13.70 17.33 -21.03
CA LEU A 83 12.28 17.11 -21.27
C LEU A 83 11.46 17.87 -20.24
N VAL A 84 10.53 18.70 -20.70
CA VAL A 84 9.60 19.48 -19.87
C VAL A 84 8.17 19.01 -20.16
N PRO A 85 7.51 18.31 -19.21
CA PRO A 85 6.11 17.90 -19.37
C PRO A 85 5.18 19.13 -19.43
N VAL A 86 4.24 19.14 -20.38
CA VAL A 86 3.23 20.20 -20.54
C VAL A 86 1.83 19.69 -20.19
N LYS A 87 1.49 18.49 -20.66
CA LYS A 87 0.16 17.89 -20.47
C LYS A 87 0.28 16.36 -20.35
N PRO A 88 -0.60 15.68 -19.60
CA PRO A 88 -0.68 14.22 -19.62
C PRO A 88 -0.99 13.69 -21.03
N GLY A 89 -0.30 12.62 -21.43
CA GLY A 89 -0.43 12.04 -22.76
C GLY A 89 0.87 11.41 -23.25
N GLU A 90 0.85 10.98 -24.51
CA GLU A 90 2.05 10.49 -25.18
C GLU A 90 2.87 11.67 -25.70
N CYS A 91 4.13 11.68 -25.31
CA CYS A 91 5.15 12.63 -25.71
C CYS A 91 6.11 11.91 -26.64
N SER A 92 6.41 12.49 -27.80
CA SER A 92 7.39 11.95 -28.74
C SER A 92 8.55 12.93 -28.88
N VAL A 93 9.79 12.45 -28.75
CA VAL A 93 11.02 13.25 -28.94
C VAL A 93 11.94 12.54 -29.90
N THR A 94 12.51 13.30 -30.82
CA THR A 94 13.55 12.84 -31.74
C THR A 94 14.90 13.36 -31.27
N ALA A 95 15.87 12.45 -31.16
CA ALA A 95 17.29 12.75 -30.97
C ALA A 95 17.98 12.70 -32.34
N THR A 96 18.68 13.78 -32.72
CA THR A 96 19.28 13.93 -34.04
C THR A 96 20.75 14.33 -33.94
N GLN A 97 21.59 13.61 -34.68
CA GLN A 97 22.95 14.01 -35.02
C GLN A 97 22.97 14.35 -36.52
N THR A 98 23.40 15.56 -36.87
CA THR A 98 23.24 16.14 -38.23
C THR A 98 24.26 15.65 -39.27
N GLY A 99 25.23 14.86 -38.87
CA GLY A 99 26.38 14.45 -39.66
C GLY A 99 27.46 15.54 -39.72
N ASP A 100 28.55 15.22 -40.41
CA ASP A 100 29.62 16.13 -40.80
C ASP A 100 30.23 15.65 -42.13
N ALA A 101 31.43 16.16 -42.49
CA ALA A 101 32.13 15.73 -43.71
C ALA A 101 32.51 14.23 -43.71
N THR A 102 32.54 13.60 -42.53
CA THR A 102 32.97 12.21 -42.30
C THR A 102 31.80 11.27 -42.03
N TYR A 103 30.72 11.72 -41.40
CA TYR A 103 29.58 10.90 -40.98
C TYR A 103 28.24 11.40 -41.53
N ALA A 104 27.38 10.51 -42.00
CA ALA A 104 26.05 10.82 -42.51
C ALA A 104 25.05 11.05 -41.35
N SER A 105 24.07 11.96 -41.47
CA SER A 105 23.10 12.23 -40.40
C SER A 105 22.36 10.97 -39.91
N ALA A 106 22.09 10.91 -38.61
CA ALA A 106 21.33 9.84 -37.97
C ALA A 106 20.34 10.40 -36.95
N SER A 107 19.19 9.75 -36.78
CA SER A 107 18.20 10.12 -35.78
C SER A 107 17.53 8.89 -35.16
N SER A 108 17.02 9.06 -33.93
CA SER A 108 16.27 8.05 -33.20
C SER A 108 15.12 8.71 -32.44
N GLN A 109 13.95 8.07 -32.41
CA GLN A 109 12.75 8.60 -31.76
C GLN A 109 12.40 7.78 -30.52
N GLN A 110 11.98 8.46 -29.45
CA GLN A 110 11.45 7.84 -28.25
C GLN A 110 10.07 8.39 -27.90
N LEU A 111 9.24 7.51 -27.32
CA LEU A 111 7.94 7.83 -26.77
C LEU A 111 8.00 7.83 -25.25
N PHE A 112 7.44 8.85 -24.61
CA PHE A 112 7.34 9.01 -23.17
C PHE A 112 5.88 9.16 -22.79
N LYS A 113 5.49 8.53 -21.68
CA LYS A 113 4.16 8.74 -21.13
C LYS A 113 4.22 9.80 -20.03
N VAL A 114 3.51 10.91 -20.23
CA VAL A 114 3.27 11.91 -19.19
C VAL A 114 1.99 11.53 -18.45
N LEU A 115 2.11 11.24 -17.16
CA LEU A 115 1.03 10.81 -16.28
C LEU A 115 0.58 11.97 -15.37
N LYS A 116 -0.68 11.93 -14.94
CA LYS A 116 -1.17 12.78 -13.85
C LYS A 116 -0.63 12.28 -12.51
N HIS A 117 -0.59 13.16 -11.52
CA HIS A 117 -0.36 12.77 -10.14
C HIS A 117 -1.51 11.90 -9.61
N VAL A 118 -1.18 10.89 -8.82
CA VAL A 118 -2.16 10.21 -7.99
C VAL A 118 -2.46 11.05 -6.74
N GLN A 119 -3.66 10.91 -6.22
CA GLN A 119 -4.14 11.62 -5.04
C GLN A 119 -4.99 10.68 -4.20
N ALA A 120 -5.13 10.99 -2.92
CA ALA A 120 -5.90 10.23 -1.95
C ALA A 120 -6.94 11.10 -1.24
N ILE A 121 -8.03 10.48 -0.79
CA ILE A 121 -9.06 11.09 0.05
C ILE A 121 -8.84 10.63 1.49
N ALA A 122 -8.90 11.57 2.43
CA ALA A 122 -9.11 11.30 3.84
C ALA A 122 -10.56 11.63 4.19
N PHE A 123 -11.31 10.65 4.67
CA PHE A 123 -12.68 10.81 5.14
C PHE A 123 -12.86 10.03 6.43
N GLU A 124 -13.04 10.74 7.53
CA GLU A 124 -13.20 10.15 8.86
C GLU A 124 -14.67 9.98 9.21
N SER A 125 -14.99 8.95 9.99
CA SER A 125 -16.35 8.70 10.44
C SER A 125 -16.80 9.76 11.45
N PRO A 126 -18.03 10.28 11.33
CA PRO A 126 -18.59 11.17 12.33
C PRO A 126 -18.95 10.43 13.64
N GLY A 127 -18.74 9.10 13.70
CA GLY A 127 -19.15 8.25 14.80
C GLY A 127 -20.67 8.09 14.89
N PHE A 128 -21.15 7.55 16.00
CA PHE A 128 -22.58 7.38 16.26
C PHE A 128 -23.35 8.70 16.14
N GLN A 129 -24.50 8.67 15.48
CA GLN A 129 -25.40 9.81 15.34
C GLN A 129 -26.73 9.54 16.04
N ALA A 130 -27.09 10.39 16.99
CA ALA A 130 -28.40 10.31 17.64
C ALA A 130 -29.49 10.79 16.65
N ILE A 131 -30.51 9.97 16.38
CA ILE A 131 -31.57 10.26 15.38
C ILE A 131 -32.32 11.57 15.67
N ASN A 132 -32.51 11.89 16.94
CA ASN A 132 -33.16 13.13 17.40
C ASN A 132 -32.15 14.20 17.82
N GLY A 133 -30.86 13.97 17.59
CA GLY A 133 -29.77 14.89 17.89
C GLY A 133 -29.44 15.80 16.71
N LYS A 134 -28.60 16.80 16.96
CA LYS A 134 -28.01 17.60 15.88
C LYS A 134 -26.96 16.74 15.15
N PRO A 135 -27.09 16.51 13.83
CA PRO A 135 -26.10 15.74 13.09
C PRO A 135 -24.74 16.43 13.07
N SER A 136 -23.66 15.64 13.18
CA SER A 136 -22.30 16.11 12.95
C SER A 136 -22.12 16.56 11.50
N ALA A 137 -21.30 17.60 11.30
CA ALA A 137 -20.85 17.95 9.95
C ALA A 137 -19.85 16.90 9.46
N LEU A 138 -19.91 16.56 8.17
CA LEU A 138 -18.95 15.65 7.55
C LEU A 138 -17.71 16.42 7.11
N ALA A 139 -16.53 15.83 7.28
CA ALA A 139 -15.26 16.40 6.85
C ALA A 139 -14.49 15.39 6.00
N ALA A 140 -14.31 15.71 4.71
CA ALA A 140 -13.47 14.95 3.80
C ALA A 140 -12.52 15.89 3.06
N THR A 141 -11.27 15.45 2.89
CA THR A 141 -10.20 16.23 2.26
C THR A 141 -9.44 15.38 1.27
N SER A 142 -8.90 15.98 0.20
CA SER A 142 -7.89 15.32 -0.64
C SER A 142 -6.50 15.91 -0.39
N ASP A 143 -5.46 15.08 -0.54
CA ASP A 143 -4.06 15.52 -0.45
C ASP A 143 -3.65 16.49 -1.57
N SER A 144 -4.37 16.48 -2.70
CA SER A 144 -4.26 17.45 -3.80
C SER A 144 -4.89 18.82 -3.50
N GLY A 145 -5.68 18.94 -2.42
CA GLY A 145 -6.45 20.15 -2.10
C GLY A 145 -7.71 20.37 -2.94
N LEU A 146 -8.07 19.42 -3.80
CA LEU A 146 -9.30 19.44 -4.60
C LEU A 146 -10.55 19.14 -3.75
N ALA A 147 -11.68 19.74 -4.10
CA ALA A 147 -12.93 19.56 -3.35
C ALA A 147 -13.46 18.14 -3.46
N VAL A 148 -13.84 17.55 -2.32
CA VAL A 148 -14.40 16.19 -2.23
C VAL A 148 -15.92 16.24 -2.27
N SER A 149 -16.54 15.37 -3.06
CA SER A 149 -17.99 15.21 -3.14
C SER A 149 -18.45 14.07 -2.23
N LEU A 150 -19.56 14.27 -1.50
CA LEU A 150 -20.14 13.28 -0.60
C LEU A 150 -21.51 12.83 -1.13
N ALA A 151 -21.75 11.52 -1.13
CA ALA A 151 -23.03 10.93 -1.53
C ALA A 151 -23.46 9.84 -0.54
N SER A 152 -24.72 9.86 -0.13
CA SER A 152 -25.30 8.78 0.67
C SER A 152 -25.65 7.59 -0.21
N ILE A 153 -25.23 6.40 0.21
CA ILE A 153 -25.65 5.13 -0.40
C ILE A 153 -26.83 4.48 0.34
N THR A 154 -27.25 5.08 1.46
CA THR A 154 -28.39 4.64 2.28
C THR A 154 -29.35 5.83 2.52
N PRO A 155 -29.96 6.42 1.48
CA PRO A 155 -30.80 7.62 1.59
C PRO A 155 -32.01 7.47 2.52
N GLU A 156 -32.48 6.24 2.74
CA GLU A 156 -33.56 5.93 3.68
C GLU A 156 -33.14 6.09 5.16
N VAL A 157 -31.84 6.05 5.45
CA VAL A 157 -31.27 6.22 6.80
C VAL A 157 -30.70 7.63 6.98
N CYS A 158 -30.05 8.17 5.96
CA CYS A 158 -29.41 9.48 6.00
C CYS A 158 -29.22 10.08 4.60
N THR A 159 -29.27 11.40 4.47
CA THR A 159 -28.97 12.12 3.23
C THR A 159 -27.86 13.15 3.46
N VAL A 160 -27.21 13.58 2.38
CA VAL A 160 -26.14 14.59 2.43
C VAL A 160 -26.39 15.67 1.39
N SER A 161 -26.11 16.92 1.76
CA SER A 161 -26.09 18.07 0.86
C SER A 161 -24.81 18.87 1.11
N GLY A 162 -23.81 18.70 0.25
CA GLY A 162 -22.44 19.13 0.55
C GLY A 162 -21.90 18.37 1.77
N ALA A 163 -21.45 19.10 2.78
CA ALA A 163 -20.99 18.53 4.06
C ALA A 163 -22.11 18.35 5.11
N ALA A 164 -23.33 18.82 4.82
CA ALA A 164 -24.45 18.76 5.76
C ALA A 164 -25.11 17.37 5.73
N LEU A 165 -25.08 16.69 6.88
CA LEU A 165 -25.74 15.40 7.10
C LEU A 165 -27.16 15.62 7.62
N THR A 166 -28.13 14.91 7.03
CA THR A 166 -29.51 14.82 7.53
C THR A 166 -29.81 13.38 7.88
N LEU A 167 -30.34 13.14 9.09
CA LEU A 167 -30.71 11.81 9.56
C LEU A 167 -32.20 11.58 9.27
N VAL A 168 -32.53 10.43 8.67
CA VAL A 168 -33.89 10.10 8.20
C VAL A 168 -34.51 9.02 9.07
N SER A 169 -33.78 7.94 9.34
CA SER A 169 -34.28 6.84 10.17
C SER A 169 -33.14 6.16 10.94
N LYS A 170 -33.49 5.27 11.88
CA LYS A 170 -32.52 4.48 12.64
C LYS A 170 -31.97 3.38 11.74
N GLY A 171 -30.66 3.14 11.80
CA GLY A 171 -30.01 2.13 10.99
C GLY A 171 -28.56 2.45 10.70
N GLN A 172 -27.97 1.73 9.74
CA GLN A 172 -26.63 2.00 9.26
C GLN A 172 -26.69 3.05 8.16
N CYS A 173 -26.05 4.19 8.39
CA CYS A 173 -25.83 5.22 7.38
C CYS A 173 -24.47 4.96 6.72
N ALA A 174 -24.41 4.94 5.39
CA ALA A 174 -23.16 4.84 4.65
C ALA A 174 -23.05 5.98 3.63
N ILE A 175 -21.89 6.64 3.62
CA ILE A 175 -21.56 7.78 2.76
C ILE A 175 -20.28 7.44 1.99
N THR A 176 -20.28 7.74 0.70
CA THR A 176 -19.09 7.65 -0.17
C THR A 176 -18.55 9.06 -0.42
N ALA A 177 -17.24 9.21 -0.24
CA ALA A 177 -16.47 10.39 -0.62
C ALA A 177 -15.72 10.13 -1.94
N SER A 178 -15.89 11.02 -2.92
CA SER A 178 -15.32 10.89 -4.27
C SER A 178 -14.61 12.16 -4.72
N GLN A 179 -13.57 12.00 -5.54
CA GLN A 179 -12.80 13.09 -6.13
C GLN A 179 -12.33 12.69 -7.54
N GLU A 180 -12.90 13.34 -8.56
CA GLU A 180 -12.67 13.06 -9.99
C GLU A 180 -11.29 13.50 -10.53
N GLY A 181 -10.52 14.28 -9.77
CA GLY A 181 -9.26 14.86 -10.24
C GLY A 181 -9.46 16.09 -11.12
N ASN A 182 -8.39 16.49 -11.80
CA ASN A 182 -8.38 17.66 -12.69
C ASN A 182 -7.33 17.43 -13.80
N ASN A 183 -6.79 18.49 -14.41
CA ASN A 183 -5.74 18.35 -15.43
C ASN A 183 -4.44 17.75 -14.90
N ASP A 184 -4.13 17.94 -13.62
CA ASP A 184 -2.85 17.58 -13.00
C ASP A 184 -2.95 16.30 -12.16
N TYR A 185 -4.12 16.01 -11.59
CA TYR A 185 -4.40 14.87 -10.73
C TYR A 185 -5.38 13.89 -11.37
N ALA A 186 -5.07 12.60 -11.31
CA ALA A 186 -5.99 11.51 -11.69
C ALA A 186 -7.08 11.34 -10.62
N PRO A 187 -8.27 10.80 -10.95
CA PRO A 187 -9.31 10.52 -9.95
C PRO A 187 -8.76 9.76 -8.74
N ALA A 188 -9.20 10.13 -7.53
CA ALA A 188 -8.86 9.41 -6.31
C ALA A 188 -9.69 8.12 -6.19
N LEU A 189 -9.18 7.12 -5.49
CA LEU A 189 -10.00 5.98 -5.09
C LEU A 189 -11.09 6.46 -4.10
N PRO A 190 -12.39 6.17 -4.34
CA PRO A 190 -13.45 6.58 -3.43
C PRO A 190 -13.29 5.95 -2.04
N VAL A 191 -13.60 6.72 -1.00
CA VAL A 191 -13.58 6.25 0.39
C VAL A 191 -15.00 6.17 0.92
N MET A 192 -15.39 4.99 1.39
CA MET A 192 -16.71 4.77 2.00
C MET A 192 -16.58 4.71 3.51
N VAL A 193 -17.48 5.40 4.21
CA VAL A 193 -17.58 5.37 5.66
C VAL A 193 -19.00 5.03 6.07
N ALA A 194 -19.14 4.11 7.03
CA ALA A 194 -20.42 3.71 7.59
C ALA A 194 -20.46 4.02 9.09
N PHE A 195 -21.61 4.47 9.58
CA PHE A 195 -21.84 4.77 10.99
C PHE A 195 -23.29 4.49 11.39
N THR A 196 -23.51 4.29 12.68
CA THR A 196 -24.83 3.96 13.24
C THR A 196 -25.64 5.21 13.56
N VAL A 197 -26.90 5.22 13.12
CA VAL A 197 -27.91 6.19 13.50
C VAL A 197 -28.91 5.51 14.45
N GLY A 198 -29.12 6.06 15.65
CA GLY A 198 -29.98 5.42 16.65
C GLY A 198 -30.36 6.33 17.81
N ASP A 199 -30.90 5.75 18.89
CA ASP A 199 -31.28 6.52 20.09
C ASP A 199 -30.10 6.75 21.04
N ALA A 200 -29.20 5.78 21.13
CA ALA A 200 -28.01 5.83 21.98
C ALA A 200 -26.85 5.10 21.29
N PRO A 201 -25.59 5.51 21.56
CA PRO A 201 -24.42 4.84 21.01
C PRO A 201 -24.40 3.37 21.46
N PRO A 202 -23.89 2.46 20.62
CA PRO A 202 -23.66 1.09 21.05
C PRO A 202 -22.68 1.08 22.23
N PRO A 203 -22.78 0.10 23.14
CA PRO A 203 -21.83 -0.02 24.25
C PRO A 203 -20.42 -0.21 23.70
N VAL A 204 -19.43 0.42 24.33
CA VAL A 204 -18.02 0.19 23.98
C VAL A 204 -17.66 -1.24 24.36
N LEU A 205 -17.18 -2.03 23.39
CA LEU A 205 -16.67 -3.36 23.66
C LEU A 205 -15.16 -3.28 23.84
N THR A 206 -14.69 -3.56 25.05
CA THR A 206 -13.25 -3.65 25.31
C THR A 206 -12.74 -5.00 24.79
N LEU A 207 -11.79 -4.96 23.86
CA LEU A 207 -11.02 -6.15 23.44
C LEU A 207 -9.74 -6.29 24.27
N LEU A 208 -9.20 -5.17 24.75
CA LEU A 208 -8.00 -5.09 25.58
C LEU A 208 -8.03 -3.78 26.36
N SER A 209 -7.86 -3.77 27.68
CA SER A 209 -7.64 -2.55 28.47
C SER A 209 -6.17 -2.33 28.82
N GLY A 210 -5.36 -3.38 28.70
CA GLY A 210 -3.92 -3.33 28.90
C GLY A 210 -3.32 -4.71 29.17
N TYR A 211 -2.09 -4.71 29.66
CA TYR A 211 -1.23 -5.87 29.76
C TYR A 211 -0.96 -6.20 31.23
N ALA A 212 -1.18 -7.45 31.62
CA ALA A 212 -0.82 -7.97 32.94
C ALA A 212 0.65 -8.43 32.96
N SER A 213 1.13 -8.97 31.84
CA SER A 213 2.52 -9.37 31.61
C SER A 213 2.82 -9.38 30.10
N ALA A 214 4.05 -9.72 29.72
CA ALA A 214 4.41 -9.92 28.30
C ALA A 214 3.70 -11.12 27.65
N THR A 215 2.94 -11.91 28.42
CA THR A 215 2.23 -13.12 27.96
C THR A 215 0.75 -13.15 28.34
N ALA A 216 0.23 -12.11 29.00
CA ALA A 216 -1.16 -12.04 29.43
C ALA A 216 -1.74 -10.62 29.38
N THR A 217 -3.00 -10.54 28.97
CA THR A 217 -3.82 -9.32 29.02
C THR A 217 -4.43 -9.12 30.40
N LYS A 218 -4.89 -7.90 30.73
CA LYS A 218 -5.61 -7.61 31.98
C LYS A 218 -6.97 -8.33 32.06
N GLU A 219 -7.50 -8.76 30.93
CA GLU A 219 -8.74 -9.53 30.81
C GLU A 219 -8.53 -11.05 30.95
N GLY A 220 -7.30 -11.48 31.22
CA GLY A 220 -6.97 -12.91 31.43
C GLY A 220 -6.76 -13.71 30.14
N GLY A 221 -6.85 -13.07 28.97
CA GLY A 221 -6.51 -13.68 27.68
C GLY A 221 -5.00 -13.81 27.49
N THR A 222 -4.57 -14.92 26.88
CA THR A 222 -3.17 -15.15 26.48
C THR A 222 -2.74 -14.09 25.46
N LEU A 223 -1.56 -13.51 25.67
CA LEU A 223 -0.85 -12.65 24.73
C LEU A 223 0.38 -13.40 24.21
N SER A 224 0.61 -13.35 22.91
CA SER A 224 1.78 -13.94 22.27
C SER A 224 2.33 -13.03 21.19
N THR A 225 3.64 -13.13 20.97
CA THR A 225 4.34 -12.47 19.86
C THR A 225 4.90 -13.51 18.93
N PHE A 226 4.89 -13.21 17.65
CA PHE A 226 5.35 -14.11 16.61
C PHE A 226 6.22 -13.34 15.62
N ALA A 227 7.38 -13.89 15.30
CA ALA A 227 8.24 -13.38 14.24
C ALA A 227 9.11 -14.47 13.66
N GLY A 228 9.55 -14.25 12.42
CA GLY A 228 10.50 -15.09 11.73
C GLY A 228 10.75 -14.60 10.31
N SER A 229 11.92 -14.94 9.77
CA SER A 229 12.30 -14.63 8.40
C SER A 229 12.98 -15.82 7.73
N ASN A 230 13.06 -15.81 6.40
CA ASN A 230 13.86 -16.80 5.65
C ASN A 230 15.36 -16.75 6.00
N ILE A 231 15.83 -15.63 6.55
CA ILE A 231 17.23 -15.44 6.97
C ILE A 231 17.47 -16.03 8.37
N ASP A 232 16.48 -15.92 9.27
CA ASP A 232 16.59 -16.34 10.67
C ASP A 232 15.90 -17.71 10.94
N GLY A 233 15.67 -18.51 9.88
CA GLY A 233 15.09 -19.86 9.99
C GLY A 233 13.57 -19.93 10.18
N TRP A 234 12.84 -18.81 10.09
CA TRP A 234 11.39 -18.70 10.33
C TRP A 234 10.95 -18.77 11.79
N TRP A 235 11.85 -18.55 12.74
CA TRP A 235 11.51 -18.41 14.16
C TRP A 235 12.38 -17.36 14.83
N CYS A 236 11.96 -16.95 16.03
CA CYS A 236 12.57 -15.88 16.78
C CYS A 236 12.58 -16.29 18.26
N SER A 237 13.71 -16.84 18.73
CA SER A 237 13.78 -17.52 20.03
C SER A 237 14.76 -16.90 21.03
N ASP A 238 15.56 -15.93 20.60
CA ASP A 238 16.54 -15.27 21.47
C ASP A 238 16.07 -13.84 21.83
N PRO A 239 15.94 -13.55 23.15
CA PRO A 239 15.47 -12.26 23.67
C PRO A 239 16.24 -11.04 23.17
N ASN A 240 17.49 -11.19 22.72
CA ASN A 240 18.30 -10.06 22.25
C ASN A 240 17.81 -9.46 20.93
N TRP A 241 17.05 -10.23 20.15
CA TRP A 241 16.48 -9.79 18.88
C TRP A 241 14.99 -10.10 18.73
N CYS A 242 14.38 -10.71 19.76
CA CYS A 242 12.95 -10.93 19.87
C CYS A 242 12.48 -10.73 21.31
N ALA A 243 11.96 -9.56 21.64
CA ALA A 243 11.47 -9.32 22.99
C ALA A 243 10.24 -8.45 23.02
N SER A 244 9.42 -8.73 24.04
CA SER A 244 8.23 -7.97 24.37
C SER A 244 8.43 -7.35 25.74
N THR A 245 8.28 -6.03 25.81
CA THR A 245 8.38 -5.28 27.06
C THR A 245 7.04 -4.64 27.37
N VAL A 246 6.56 -4.83 28.59
CA VAL A 246 5.36 -4.18 29.12
C VAL A 246 5.75 -2.95 29.92
N GLY A 247 5.11 -1.81 29.64
CA GLY A 247 5.31 -0.58 30.41
C GLY A 247 4.90 -0.76 31.88
N ALA A 248 5.50 0.01 32.78
CA ALA A 248 5.32 -0.15 34.23
C ALA A 248 3.84 -0.08 34.70
N GLY A 249 2.96 0.61 33.96
CA GLY A 249 1.52 0.69 34.23
C GLY A 249 0.66 -0.42 33.62
N GLY A 250 1.28 -1.33 32.84
CA GLY A 250 0.55 -2.33 32.06
C GLY A 250 -0.39 -1.70 31.03
N ASP A 251 -0.07 -0.51 30.55
CA ASP A 251 -0.84 0.28 29.58
C ASP A 251 -0.20 0.27 28.19
N SER A 252 1.03 -0.24 28.07
CA SER A 252 1.77 -0.31 26.82
C SER A 252 2.53 -1.63 26.70
N LEU A 253 2.66 -2.09 25.46
CA LEU A 253 3.45 -3.24 25.06
C LEU A 253 4.29 -2.84 23.85
N SER A 254 5.60 -3.07 23.91
CA SER A 254 6.48 -2.94 22.75
C SER A 254 7.05 -4.30 22.40
N PHE A 255 6.83 -4.74 21.17
CA PHE A 255 7.44 -5.93 20.58
C PHE A 255 8.54 -5.50 19.63
N GLN A 256 9.73 -6.06 19.79
CA GLN A 256 10.89 -5.86 18.92
C GLN A 256 11.26 -7.18 18.24
N TYR A 257 11.51 -7.10 16.94
CA TYR A 257 12.13 -8.14 16.13
C TYR A 257 13.28 -7.56 15.31
N LEU A 258 14.44 -8.22 15.27
CA LEU A 258 15.61 -7.81 14.50
C LEU A 258 16.05 -8.93 13.55
N ILE A 259 15.89 -8.72 12.25
CA ILE A 259 16.40 -9.65 11.21
C ILE A 259 17.90 -9.44 11.04
N GLN A 260 18.67 -10.53 11.02
CA GLN A 260 20.14 -10.49 10.96
C GLN A 260 20.68 -11.01 9.62
N THR A 261 21.19 -10.15 8.73
CA THR A 261 21.69 -10.59 7.40
C THR A 261 22.99 -11.40 7.41
N LYS A 262 23.62 -11.53 8.58
CA LYS A 262 24.90 -12.21 8.75
C LYS A 262 24.88 -13.07 10.00
N ASP A 263 23.81 -13.84 10.18
CA ASP A 263 23.79 -14.93 11.16
C ASP A 263 24.89 -15.94 10.78
N PRO A 264 25.90 -16.20 11.64
CA PRO A 264 26.93 -17.22 11.41
C PRO A 264 26.36 -18.62 11.14
N LYS A 265 25.09 -18.87 11.45
CA LYS A 265 24.39 -20.14 11.25
C LYS A 265 23.66 -20.25 9.90
N HIS A 266 23.43 -19.16 9.17
CA HIS A 266 22.63 -19.15 7.94
C HIS A 266 23.19 -18.19 6.88
N VAL A 267 23.97 -18.75 5.95
CA VAL A 267 24.80 -18.01 4.98
C VAL A 267 24.08 -17.63 3.68
N ASN A 268 22.80 -17.99 3.53
CA ASN A 268 22.08 -17.90 2.27
C ASN A 268 21.24 -16.62 2.19
N ASN A 269 21.83 -15.54 1.65
CA ASN A 269 21.10 -14.36 1.21
C ASN A 269 20.96 -14.42 -0.32
N ASP A 270 19.84 -14.95 -0.80
CA ASP A 270 19.47 -15.07 -2.23
C ASP A 270 18.94 -13.75 -2.82
N GLY A 271 19.03 -12.65 -2.07
CA GLY A 271 18.64 -11.30 -2.51
C GLY A 271 17.19 -10.92 -2.19
N TRP A 272 16.42 -11.79 -1.54
CA TRP A 272 15.06 -11.50 -1.08
C TRP A 272 14.87 -11.81 0.41
N ILE A 273 14.16 -10.93 1.11
CA ILE A 273 13.84 -11.09 2.53
C ILE A 273 12.34 -11.27 2.67
N GLY A 274 11.95 -12.46 3.11
CA GLY A 274 10.58 -12.81 3.48
C GLY A 274 10.48 -13.03 4.98
N GLY A 275 9.36 -12.63 5.57
CA GLY A 275 9.15 -12.85 6.99
C GLY A 275 7.81 -12.34 7.47
N TYR A 276 7.61 -12.49 8.78
CA TYR A 276 6.43 -12.03 9.49
C TYR A 276 6.86 -11.52 10.87
N ALA A 277 6.11 -10.57 11.41
CA ALA A 277 6.34 -10.02 12.74
C ALA A 277 5.04 -9.41 13.28
N GLY A 278 4.64 -9.79 14.48
CA GLY A 278 3.42 -9.28 15.09
C GLY A 278 3.15 -9.83 16.47
N LEU A 279 1.98 -9.47 16.97
CA LEU A 279 1.45 -9.90 18.24
C LEU A 279 -0.01 -10.29 18.10
N GLU A 280 -0.45 -11.19 18.96
CA GLU A 280 -1.84 -11.60 19.03
C GLU A 280 -2.28 -11.82 20.48
N PHE A 281 -3.57 -11.64 20.74
CA PHE A 281 -4.13 -11.90 22.06
C PHE A 281 -5.54 -12.46 21.96
N LEU A 282 -5.87 -13.36 22.90
CA LEU A 282 -7.24 -13.84 23.08
C LEU A 282 -8.12 -12.73 23.61
N ALA A 283 -9.33 -12.64 23.07
CA ALA A 283 -10.31 -11.65 23.49
C ALA A 283 -10.84 -11.96 24.90
N PRO A 284 -11.45 -10.98 25.60
CA PRO A 284 -11.94 -11.16 26.97
C PRO A 284 -12.95 -12.31 27.07
N GLY A 285 -12.79 -13.16 28.07
CA GLY A 285 -13.64 -14.34 28.28
C GLY A 285 -13.30 -15.54 27.40
N VAL A 286 -12.25 -15.47 26.57
CA VAL A 286 -11.78 -16.58 25.74
C VAL A 286 -10.55 -17.23 26.40
N GLY A 287 -10.75 -18.41 26.99
CA GLY A 287 -9.64 -19.21 27.54
C GLY A 287 -8.86 -19.95 26.46
N SER A 288 -9.57 -20.50 25.47
CA SER A 288 -8.99 -21.14 24.29
C SER A 288 -9.96 -21.08 23.12
N ILE A 289 -9.44 -21.19 21.90
CA ILE A 289 -10.24 -21.28 20.69
C ILE A 289 -10.48 -22.78 20.40
N SER A 290 -11.74 -23.16 20.26
CA SER A 290 -12.13 -24.55 19.97
C SER A 290 -11.63 -25.00 18.60
N THR A 291 -11.11 -26.22 18.53
CA THR A 291 -10.63 -26.87 17.30
C THR A 291 -11.62 -27.89 16.73
N THR A 292 -12.80 -28.02 17.33
CA THR A 292 -13.82 -29.02 16.95
C THR A 292 -15.21 -28.42 16.74
N GLY A 293 -15.37 -27.11 16.95
CA GLY A 293 -16.65 -26.42 16.83
C GLY A 293 -16.55 -24.93 17.13
N ASN A 294 -17.66 -24.22 17.02
CA ASN A 294 -17.67 -22.77 17.24
C ASN A 294 -17.28 -22.40 18.67
N THR A 295 -16.53 -21.31 18.81
CA THR A 295 -16.22 -20.69 20.11
C THR A 295 -17.19 -19.53 20.30
N MET A 296 -18.13 -19.67 21.24
CA MET A 296 -19.21 -18.68 21.43
C MET A 296 -18.95 -17.71 22.59
N THR A 297 -17.79 -17.79 23.25
CA THR A 297 -17.34 -16.81 24.22
C THR A 297 -16.52 -15.72 23.54
N GLY A 298 -16.60 -14.50 24.05
CA GLY A 298 -15.87 -13.34 23.54
C GLY A 298 -16.78 -12.13 23.27
N PRO A 299 -16.20 -10.96 22.96
CA PRO A 299 -16.96 -9.78 22.58
C PRO A 299 -17.73 -9.98 21.27
N GLN A 300 -19.05 -9.75 21.33
CA GLN A 300 -19.95 -9.85 20.18
C GLN A 300 -20.25 -8.45 19.64
N VAL A 301 -19.97 -8.20 18.35
CA VAL A 301 -20.32 -6.93 17.71
C VAL A 301 -21.83 -6.84 17.57
N ASP A 302 -22.41 -5.80 18.14
CA ASP A 302 -23.82 -5.42 18.03
C ASP A 302 -23.90 -3.90 17.80
N LYS A 303 -23.69 -3.50 16.54
CA LYS A 303 -23.75 -2.13 15.99
C LYS A 303 -22.51 -1.25 16.19
N GLN A 304 -21.44 -1.77 16.81
CA GLN A 304 -20.13 -1.11 16.71
C GLN A 304 -19.70 -1.08 15.25
N THR A 305 -19.07 0.00 14.84
CA THR A 305 -18.67 0.24 13.44
C THR A 305 -17.17 0.45 13.30
N THR A 306 -16.46 0.64 14.41
CA THR A 306 -15.06 1.01 14.41
C THR A 306 -14.25 0.19 15.39
N LEU A 307 -13.01 -0.11 15.04
CA LEU A 307 -11.96 -0.60 15.92
C LEU A 307 -11.01 0.55 16.24
N LYS A 308 -10.83 0.85 17.52
CA LYS A 308 -9.96 1.93 18.00
C LYS A 308 -8.81 1.40 18.84
N PHE A 309 -7.60 1.89 18.57
CA PHE A 309 -6.38 1.52 19.29
C PHE A 309 -5.29 2.58 19.08
N ASN A 310 -4.21 2.53 19.87
CA ASN A 310 -3.04 3.37 19.63
C ASN A 310 -1.84 2.51 19.23
N LEU A 311 -1.14 2.92 18.18
CA LEU A 311 -0.02 2.18 17.62
C LEU A 311 1.12 3.12 17.21
N GLY A 312 2.35 2.69 17.48
CA GLY A 312 3.58 3.28 16.96
C GLY A 312 4.48 2.22 16.37
N GLN A 313 5.46 2.66 15.58
CA GLN A 313 6.49 1.81 15.00
C GLN A 313 7.84 2.53 14.95
N ASN A 314 8.95 1.81 14.79
CA ASN A 314 10.25 2.46 14.70
C ASN A 314 10.39 3.34 13.44
N ALA A 315 11.18 4.40 13.55
CA ALA A 315 11.30 5.44 12.54
C ALA A 315 11.87 4.92 11.21
N GLU A 316 12.81 3.97 11.27
CA GLU A 316 13.44 3.36 10.11
C GLU A 316 12.39 2.63 9.27
N TRP A 317 11.59 1.78 9.91
CA TRP A 317 10.51 1.07 9.22
C TRP A 317 9.46 2.03 8.66
N PHE A 318 9.07 3.05 9.44
CA PHE A 318 8.12 4.08 8.98
C PHE A 318 8.61 4.85 7.75
N SER A 319 9.92 5.06 7.60
CA SER A 319 10.48 5.71 6.41
C SER A 319 10.49 4.80 5.17
N GLY A 320 10.30 3.49 5.36
CA GLY A 320 10.35 2.48 4.32
C GLY A 320 9.07 2.32 3.48
N ALA A 321 9.18 1.53 2.41
CA ALA A 321 8.05 1.19 1.55
C ALA A 321 7.10 0.18 2.22
N GLY A 322 7.63 -0.79 2.97
CA GLY A 322 6.85 -1.86 3.62
C GLY A 322 6.25 -1.51 4.99
N LYS A 323 5.90 -0.24 5.23
CA LYS A 323 5.49 0.31 6.54
C LYS A 323 4.04 0.00 6.95
N ASP A 324 3.29 -0.68 6.09
CA ASP A 324 1.88 -0.93 6.33
C ASP A 324 1.68 -1.98 7.44
N MET A 325 0.61 -1.80 8.20
CA MET A 325 0.19 -2.69 9.27
C MET A 325 -1.07 -3.45 8.87
N LYS A 326 -1.24 -4.64 9.42
CA LYS A 326 -2.42 -5.49 9.24
C LYS A 326 -3.05 -5.78 10.60
N VAL A 327 -4.36 -5.59 10.69
CA VAL A 327 -5.16 -6.02 11.84
C VAL A 327 -6.05 -7.18 11.40
N THR A 328 -6.08 -8.24 12.20
CA THR A 328 -6.94 -9.40 11.97
C THR A 328 -7.83 -9.64 13.18
N LEU A 329 -9.13 -9.75 12.96
CA LEU A 329 -10.11 -10.24 13.93
C LEU A 329 -10.40 -11.70 13.58
N VAL A 330 -10.04 -12.61 14.47
CA VAL A 330 -10.40 -14.02 14.37
C VAL A 330 -11.72 -14.22 15.08
N LEU A 331 -12.67 -14.85 14.39
CA LEU A 331 -14.03 -15.06 14.87
C LEU A 331 -14.20 -16.46 15.45
N GLY A 332 -15.19 -16.59 16.33
CA GLY A 332 -15.61 -17.86 16.90
C GLY A 332 -16.17 -18.87 15.89
N HIS A 333 -16.37 -18.47 14.63
CA HIS A 333 -16.84 -19.33 13.55
C HIS A 333 -15.76 -20.36 13.17
N PHE A 334 -16.01 -21.62 13.52
CA PHE A 334 -15.17 -22.75 13.19
C PHE A 334 -15.55 -23.36 11.85
N ALA A 335 -14.54 -23.75 11.09
CA ALA A 335 -14.67 -24.63 9.95
C ALA A 335 -13.42 -25.51 9.82
N ASN A 336 -13.55 -26.63 9.13
CA ASN A 336 -12.38 -27.36 8.68
C ASN A 336 -11.91 -26.80 7.35
N LYS A 337 -10.61 -26.84 7.08
CA LYS A 337 -10.00 -26.40 5.82
C LYS A 337 -9.64 -27.63 4.95
N PRO A 338 -10.50 -28.08 4.03
CA PRO A 338 -10.23 -29.23 3.17
C PRO A 338 -8.90 -29.14 2.43
N SER A 339 -8.51 -27.95 1.98
CA SER A 339 -7.26 -27.73 1.23
C SER A 339 -6.01 -27.99 2.07
N ASN A 340 -6.13 -28.08 3.40
CA ASN A 340 -5.02 -28.27 4.32
C ASN A 340 -5.29 -29.44 5.27
N ASN A 341 -5.44 -30.64 4.70
CA ASN A 341 -5.64 -31.90 5.42
C ASN A 341 -6.78 -31.81 6.47
N ASN A 342 -7.86 -31.11 6.12
CA ASN A 342 -9.02 -30.90 6.99
C ASN A 342 -8.66 -30.31 8.37
N SER A 343 -7.63 -29.46 8.41
CA SER A 343 -7.19 -28.79 9.64
C SER A 343 -8.26 -27.86 10.19
N ALA A 344 -8.31 -27.76 11.52
CA ALA A 344 -9.15 -26.81 12.23
C ALA A 344 -8.81 -25.38 11.80
N CYS A 345 -9.84 -24.59 11.51
CA CYS A 345 -9.72 -23.21 11.07
C CYS A 345 -10.83 -22.36 11.68
N ASN A 346 -10.52 -21.08 11.90
CA ASN A 346 -11.49 -20.09 12.32
C ASN A 346 -11.53 -18.96 11.30
N VAL A 347 -12.74 -18.50 10.97
CA VAL A 347 -12.90 -17.38 10.03
C VAL A 347 -12.17 -16.16 10.57
N ALA A 348 -11.34 -15.56 9.73
CA ALA A 348 -10.57 -14.38 10.05
C ALA A 348 -10.92 -13.24 9.09
N LEU A 349 -11.15 -12.06 9.65
CA LEU A 349 -11.37 -10.82 8.91
C LEU A 349 -10.17 -9.91 9.11
N ASN A 350 -9.64 -9.33 8.05
CA ASN A 350 -8.53 -8.40 8.18
C ASN A 350 -8.66 -7.15 7.32
N THR A 351 -7.92 -6.14 7.72
CA THR A 351 -7.71 -4.90 6.97
C THR A 351 -6.24 -4.51 7.09
N THR A 352 -5.72 -3.86 6.06
CA THR A 352 -4.43 -3.19 6.11
C THR A 352 -4.62 -1.68 6.24
N PHE A 353 -3.65 -1.01 6.85
CA PHE A 353 -3.62 0.45 6.95
C PHE A 353 -2.18 0.94 7.00
N THR A 354 -1.95 2.16 6.53
CA THR A 354 -0.64 2.82 6.61
C THR A 354 -0.58 3.68 7.86
N PRO A 355 0.40 3.48 8.76
CA PRO A 355 0.63 4.35 9.90
C PRO A 355 0.85 5.82 9.50
N LYS A 356 0.34 6.77 10.30
CA LYS A 356 0.47 8.22 10.05
C LYS A 356 1.79 8.80 10.58
N SER A 357 2.44 8.11 11.52
CA SER A 357 3.69 8.52 12.17
C SER A 357 4.42 7.29 12.70
N ALA A 358 5.73 7.42 12.94
CA ALA A 358 6.50 6.47 13.73
C ALA A 358 6.09 6.53 15.22
N ALA A 359 5.87 7.72 15.76
CA ALA A 359 5.39 7.87 17.13
C ALA A 359 3.99 7.25 17.29
N VAL A 360 3.64 6.85 18.51
CA VAL A 360 2.33 6.30 18.82
C VAL A 360 1.23 7.30 18.45
N GLN A 361 0.30 6.86 17.60
CA GLN A 361 -0.88 7.62 17.18
C GLN A 361 -2.16 6.85 17.45
N LYS A 362 -3.28 7.57 17.50
CA LYS A 362 -4.62 6.98 17.57
C LYS A 362 -5.05 6.51 16.17
N TYR A 363 -5.64 5.33 16.11
CA TYR A 363 -6.22 4.76 14.90
C TYR A 363 -7.68 4.42 15.12
N GLU A 364 -8.47 4.63 14.09
CA GLU A 364 -9.88 4.28 14.01
C GLU A 364 -10.12 3.59 12.67
N LEU A 365 -10.23 2.26 12.70
CA LEU A 365 -10.45 1.44 11.51
C LEU A 365 -11.93 1.11 11.40
N GLN A 366 -12.53 1.35 10.23
CA GLN A 366 -13.92 0.99 9.97
C GLN A 366 -14.04 -0.53 9.87
N LEU A 367 -14.96 -1.16 10.61
CA LEU A 367 -15.21 -2.60 10.50
C LEU A 367 -15.68 -2.99 9.09
N ALA A 368 -16.28 -2.06 8.34
CA ALA A 368 -16.62 -2.24 6.94
C ALA A 368 -15.41 -2.38 6.00
N SER A 369 -14.20 -1.95 6.41
CA SER A 369 -12.98 -2.16 5.62
C SER A 369 -12.38 -3.55 5.80
N PHE A 370 -12.87 -4.32 6.78
CA PHE A 370 -12.38 -5.68 7.01
C PHE A 370 -12.96 -6.64 5.96
N THR A 371 -12.08 -7.45 5.39
CA THR A 371 -12.42 -8.44 4.38
C THR A 371 -12.04 -9.84 4.85
N ALA A 372 -12.78 -10.86 4.40
CA ALA A 372 -12.38 -12.25 4.57
C ALA A 372 -11.27 -12.54 3.55
N PHE A 373 -10.02 -12.67 3.99
CA PHE A 373 -8.86 -12.86 3.10
C PHE A 373 -8.13 -14.17 3.42
N GLY A 374 -7.79 -14.95 2.39
CA GLY A 374 -6.75 -16.00 2.36
C GLY A 374 -6.97 -17.26 3.23
N ASP A 375 -7.58 -17.10 4.39
CA ASP A 375 -7.91 -18.12 5.37
C ASP A 375 -9.39 -18.01 5.76
N SER A 376 -10.28 -17.93 4.76
CA SER A 376 -11.73 -18.10 4.97
C SER A 376 -12.12 -19.54 5.30
N CYS A 377 -11.16 -20.38 5.73
CA CYS A 377 -11.35 -21.81 5.96
C CYS A 377 -11.96 -22.54 4.76
N ASP A 378 -11.58 -22.12 3.54
CA ASP A 378 -12.15 -22.56 2.25
C ASP A 378 -13.66 -22.29 2.10
N LEU A 379 -14.25 -21.46 2.97
CA LEU A 379 -15.63 -20.99 2.85
C LEU A 379 -15.71 -19.89 1.79
N ALA A 380 -16.82 -19.91 1.04
CA ALA A 380 -17.18 -18.91 0.05
C ALA A 380 -18.41 -18.10 0.49
N GLY A 381 -18.55 -16.89 -0.04
CA GLY A 381 -19.74 -16.06 0.20
C GLY A 381 -19.85 -15.45 1.60
N LEU A 382 -18.76 -15.45 2.38
CA LEU A 382 -18.72 -14.80 3.69
C LEU A 382 -18.98 -13.30 3.55
N ASN A 383 -19.89 -12.79 4.38
CA ASN A 383 -20.14 -11.36 4.49
C ASN A 383 -19.59 -10.87 5.84
N PRO A 384 -18.53 -10.03 5.86
CA PRO A 384 -17.88 -9.60 7.10
C PRO A 384 -18.83 -9.03 8.16
N ALA A 385 -19.83 -8.26 7.76
CA ALA A 385 -20.80 -7.68 8.68
C ALA A 385 -21.71 -8.75 9.32
N LYS A 386 -22.16 -9.74 8.54
CA LYS A 386 -22.94 -10.87 9.07
C LYS A 386 -22.10 -11.76 9.98
N GLU A 387 -20.85 -12.00 9.59
CA GLU A 387 -19.91 -12.81 10.38
C GLU A 387 -19.65 -12.16 11.76
N LEU A 388 -19.31 -10.88 11.79
CA LEU A 388 -19.11 -10.12 13.04
C LEU A 388 -20.38 -10.05 13.90
N ALA A 389 -21.56 -10.01 13.29
CA ALA A 389 -22.84 -10.00 14.00
C ALA A 389 -23.26 -11.38 14.53
N SER A 390 -22.75 -12.47 13.94
CA SER A 390 -23.15 -13.85 14.29
C SER A 390 -22.16 -14.56 15.20
N TYR A 391 -20.88 -14.19 15.14
CA TYR A 391 -19.81 -14.85 15.87
C TYR A 391 -18.96 -13.85 16.66
N PRO A 392 -18.54 -14.19 17.89
CA PRO A 392 -17.76 -13.27 18.70
C PRO A 392 -16.34 -13.15 18.15
N VAL A 393 -15.71 -12.01 18.42
CA VAL A 393 -14.26 -11.87 18.22
C VAL A 393 -13.58 -12.68 19.31
N VAL A 394 -12.80 -13.69 18.92
CA VAL A 394 -12.12 -14.57 19.88
C VAL A 394 -10.63 -14.30 20.01
N LYS A 395 -10.03 -13.67 19.00
CA LYS A 395 -8.62 -13.27 18.99
C LYS A 395 -8.41 -12.08 18.08
N VAL A 396 -7.48 -11.22 18.47
CA VAL A 396 -7.01 -10.09 17.66
C VAL A 396 -5.54 -10.30 17.34
N LYS A 397 -5.15 -10.07 16.09
CA LYS A 397 -3.75 -10.02 15.65
C LYS A 397 -3.41 -8.65 15.09
N ILE A 398 -2.25 -8.13 15.44
CA ILE A 398 -1.67 -6.91 14.88
C ILE A 398 -0.27 -7.26 14.41
N GLU A 399 -0.01 -7.09 13.11
CA GLU A 399 1.23 -7.55 12.50
C GLU A 399 1.66 -6.63 11.36
N ALA A 400 2.94 -6.70 11.01
CA ALA A 400 3.47 -6.08 9.82
C ALA A 400 2.74 -6.63 8.58
N ALA A 401 2.21 -5.76 7.73
CA ALA A 401 1.58 -6.20 6.48
C ALA A 401 2.63 -6.75 5.50
N GLN A 402 3.84 -6.21 5.57
CA GLN A 402 5.05 -6.68 4.88
C GLN A 402 6.22 -6.60 5.86
N ILE A 403 7.20 -7.48 5.70
CA ILE A 403 8.38 -7.47 6.57
C ILE A 403 9.19 -6.18 6.37
N ASN A 404 9.77 -5.64 7.45
CA ASN A 404 10.66 -4.49 7.33
C ASN A 404 12.00 -4.90 6.69
N THR A 405 12.35 -4.26 5.59
CA THR A 405 13.64 -4.41 4.89
C THR A 405 14.46 -3.11 4.90
N THR A 406 14.13 -2.18 5.80
CA THR A 406 14.84 -0.91 5.98
C THR A 406 15.90 -1.04 7.08
N VAL A 407 17.15 -0.74 6.74
CA VAL A 407 18.32 -0.89 7.65
C VAL A 407 18.47 0.27 8.62
N LEU A 408 18.97 -0.01 9.82
CA LEU A 408 19.33 1.02 10.81
C LEU A 408 20.57 1.83 10.38
N SER A 409 21.53 1.17 9.73
CA SER A 409 22.76 1.79 9.24
C SER A 409 23.21 1.10 7.94
N PRO A 410 23.06 1.75 6.77
CA PRO A 410 23.48 1.19 5.48
C PRO A 410 24.98 0.91 5.38
N SER A 411 25.78 1.55 6.24
CA SER A 411 27.23 1.41 6.29
C SER A 411 27.72 0.39 7.33
N ALA A 412 26.83 -0.25 8.08
CA ALA A 412 27.23 -1.26 9.07
C ALA A 412 27.77 -2.53 8.39
N ALA A 413 28.83 -3.11 8.96
CA ALA A 413 29.44 -4.34 8.46
C ALA A 413 28.49 -5.57 8.54
N SER A 414 27.46 -5.48 9.38
CA SER A 414 26.36 -6.44 9.52
C SER A 414 25.05 -5.64 9.67
N PRO A 415 24.36 -5.29 8.57
CA PRO A 415 23.13 -4.55 8.66
C PRO A 415 22.02 -5.39 9.31
N THR A 416 21.15 -4.73 10.05
CA THR A 416 19.99 -5.35 10.69
C THR A 416 18.73 -4.58 10.33
N TYR A 417 17.60 -5.29 10.31
CA TYR A 417 16.29 -4.72 9.98
C TYR A 417 15.39 -4.75 11.22
N PRO A 418 15.35 -3.66 12.00
CA PRO A 418 14.55 -3.60 13.22
C PRO A 418 13.07 -3.39 12.88
N THR A 419 12.20 -4.25 13.39
CA THR A 419 10.76 -4.08 13.43
C THR A 419 10.36 -3.87 14.88
N VAL A 420 9.82 -2.70 15.21
CA VAL A 420 9.24 -2.44 16.52
C VAL A 420 7.78 -2.08 16.35
N ILE A 421 6.90 -2.77 17.07
CA ILE A 421 5.47 -2.48 17.16
C ILE A 421 5.19 -2.08 18.62
N THR A 422 4.72 -0.85 18.82
CA THR A 422 4.33 -0.36 20.14
C THR A 422 2.83 -0.14 20.17
N LEU A 423 2.14 -0.85 21.06
CA LEU A 423 0.74 -0.61 21.38
C LEU A 423 0.64 0.12 22.71
N SER A 424 -0.31 1.05 22.81
CA SER A 424 -0.62 1.71 24.08
C SER A 424 -2.11 1.95 24.27
N GLY A 425 -2.54 2.01 25.52
CA GLY A 425 -3.93 2.08 25.90
C GLY A 425 -4.72 0.83 25.53
N GLY A 426 -6.04 0.98 25.54
CA GLY A 426 -6.94 -0.11 25.20
C GLY A 426 -7.20 -0.25 23.70
N ILE A 427 -7.70 -1.43 23.33
CA ILE A 427 -8.27 -1.75 22.03
C ILE A 427 -9.77 -1.95 22.23
N THR A 428 -10.59 -1.20 21.50
CA THR A 428 -12.05 -1.20 21.67
C THR A 428 -12.80 -1.24 20.36
N LEU A 429 -14.01 -1.79 20.37
CA LEU A 429 -14.99 -1.65 19.30
C LEU A 429 -16.05 -0.62 19.74
N GLN A 430 -16.38 0.32 18.83
CA GLN A 430 -17.31 1.43 19.10
C GLN A 430 -18.24 1.70 17.91
#